data_AF-A0A9E3AYN0-F1
#
_entry.id   AF-A0A9E3AYN0-F1
#
_cell.length_a   1.000
_cell.length_b   1.000
_cell.length_c   1.000
_cell.angle_alpha   90.00
_cell.angle_beta   90.00
_cell.angle_gamma   90.00
#
_symmetry.space_group_name_H-M   'P 1'
#
loop_
_entity.id
_entity.type
_entity.pdbx_description
1 polymer ?
#
loop_
_entity_poly.entity_id
_entity_poly.type
_entity_poly.pdbx_seq_one_letter_code
_entity_poly.pdbx_strand_id
1 'polypeptide(L)'
;VNRYLKCIFMANYSVSLAARIIPAADLSEQISTAGYEASGTGNMKLALNGALTIATRDGANVEICDAVGEDNIWMFGGTFERLQAMRAGGYDPRAIYEGNLELRNSLNTLRDGYFLPQDRSAFLPIYRALLEEDRYMVLADYDDYMRAQASVDEAYRDRQRWQRMAILNVARMGPFSMDRLVREYAREVWGAAPVAT
;
A
#
# COMPACT_ATOMS: atom_id res chain seq x y z
N VAL A 1 -23.45 -7.12 7.42
CA VAL A 1 -22.74 -5.83 7.26
C VAL A 1 -23.11 -4.94 8.44
N ASN A 2 -22.16 -4.54 9.29
CA ASN A 2 -22.48 -3.64 10.42
C ASN A 2 -22.22 -2.17 10.03
N ARG A 3 -22.52 -1.22 10.94
CA ARG A 3 -22.35 0.21 10.67
C ARG A 3 -20.91 0.74 10.77
N TYR A 4 -19.99 -0.07 11.31
CA TYR A 4 -18.62 0.34 11.65
C TYR A 4 -17.57 -0.21 10.68
N LEU A 5 -17.79 -1.41 10.11
CA LEU A 5 -16.89 -2.07 9.19
C LEU A 5 -17.66 -2.72 8.04
N LYS A 6 -17.22 -2.42 6.82
CA LYS A 6 -17.72 -3.01 5.58
C LYS A 6 -16.54 -3.37 4.70
N CYS A 7 -16.57 -4.57 4.11
CA CYS A 7 -15.64 -5.00 3.09
C CYS A 7 -16.43 -5.20 1.79
N ILE A 8 -16.01 -4.51 0.71
CA ILE A 8 -16.70 -4.54 -0.58
C ILE A 8 -15.66 -4.90 -1.63
N PHE A 9 -15.83 -6.06 -2.27
CA PHE A 9 -15.04 -6.44 -3.43
C PHE A 9 -15.77 -6.01 -4.72
N MET A 10 -15.18 -5.05 -5.44
CA MET A 10 -15.71 -4.60 -6.72
C MET A 10 -15.16 -5.48 -7.85
N ALA A 11 -15.98 -6.43 -8.32
CA ALA A 11 -15.59 -7.35 -9.38
C ALA A 11 -15.30 -6.63 -10.71
N ASN A 12 -14.43 -7.22 -11.52
CA ASN A 12 -14.05 -6.73 -12.84
C ASN A 12 -13.52 -5.29 -12.84
N TYR A 13 -12.53 -5.02 -11.97
CA TYR A 13 -11.83 -3.75 -11.93
C TYR A 13 -11.29 -3.36 -13.32
N SER A 14 -11.55 -2.13 -13.73
CA SER A 14 -11.24 -1.58 -15.07
C SER A 14 -11.03 -0.09 -14.97
N VAL A 15 -10.59 0.57 -16.06
CA VAL A 15 -10.39 2.03 -16.09
C VAL A 15 -11.67 2.78 -15.73
N SER A 16 -12.83 2.36 -16.24
CA SER A 16 -14.12 2.98 -15.94
C SER A 16 -14.48 2.88 -14.46
N LEU A 17 -14.13 1.76 -13.82
CA LEU A 17 -14.35 1.59 -12.38
C LEU A 17 -13.33 2.38 -11.56
N ALA A 18 -12.07 2.39 -11.98
CA ALA A 18 -11.00 3.19 -11.37
C ALA A 18 -11.36 4.69 -11.35
N ALA A 19 -11.92 5.22 -12.44
CA ALA A 19 -12.36 6.61 -12.53
C ALA A 19 -13.46 6.99 -11.51
N ARG A 20 -14.16 5.99 -10.94
CA ARG A 20 -15.13 6.19 -9.86
C ARG A 20 -14.53 6.00 -8.48
N ILE A 21 -13.61 5.03 -8.33
CA ILE A 21 -12.99 4.69 -7.05
C ILE A 21 -11.98 5.75 -6.63
N ILE A 22 -11.09 6.15 -7.55
CA ILE A 22 -9.94 7.00 -7.24
C ILE A 22 -10.37 8.35 -6.63
N PRO A 23 -11.36 9.09 -7.17
CA PRO A 23 -11.78 10.37 -6.59
C PRO A 23 -12.54 10.23 -5.26
N ALA A 24 -12.94 9.02 -4.88
CA ALA A 24 -13.70 8.73 -3.66
C ALA A 24 -12.85 8.11 -2.55
N ALA A 25 -11.56 7.88 -2.81
CA ALA A 25 -10.66 7.26 -1.85
C ALA A 25 -10.18 8.28 -0.81
N ASP A 26 -10.30 7.92 0.47
CA ASP A 26 -9.68 8.68 1.57
C ASP A 26 -8.23 8.23 1.79
N LEU A 27 -8.01 6.92 1.87
CA LEU A 27 -6.72 6.29 2.10
C LEU A 27 -6.33 5.41 0.90
N SER A 28 -5.07 5.49 0.50
CA SER A 28 -4.46 4.76 -0.60
C SER A 28 -3.47 3.73 -0.08
N GLU A 29 -3.83 2.45 -0.16
CA GLU A 29 -3.01 1.30 0.24
C GLU A 29 -1.95 0.98 -0.82
N GLN A 30 -0.68 1.27 -0.53
CA GLN A 30 0.46 1.02 -1.42
C GLN A 30 1.48 0.11 -0.72
N ILE A 31 1.04 -1.11 -0.43
CA ILE A 31 1.62 -2.01 0.59
C ILE A 31 2.44 -3.17 0.01
N SER A 32 2.99 -3.03 -1.20
CA SER A 32 3.88 -4.04 -1.76
C SER A 32 5.11 -4.24 -0.88
N THR A 33 5.59 -5.47 -0.72
CA THR A 33 6.86 -5.72 -0.04
C THR A 33 7.98 -4.90 -0.69
N ALA A 34 8.83 -4.25 0.10
CA ALA A 34 9.89 -3.41 -0.44
C ALA A 34 10.80 -4.19 -1.41
N GLY A 35 11.09 -3.61 -2.56
CA GLY A 35 11.85 -4.18 -3.67
C GLY A 35 11.02 -4.96 -4.71
N TYR A 36 9.68 -4.94 -4.64
CA TYR A 36 8.82 -5.66 -5.59
C TYR A 36 8.03 -4.74 -6.52
N GLU A 37 7.80 -3.48 -6.15
CA GLU A 37 7.14 -2.49 -6.98
C GLU A 37 8.17 -1.54 -7.60
N ALA A 38 8.32 -1.61 -8.93
CA ALA A 38 9.30 -0.76 -9.62
C ALA A 38 8.87 0.73 -9.64
N SER A 39 7.57 1.04 -9.64
CA SER A 39 7.08 2.41 -9.68
C SER A 39 5.67 2.53 -9.09
N GLY A 40 4.68 1.96 -9.76
CA GLY A 40 3.27 2.15 -9.44
C GLY A 40 2.74 3.46 -10.03
N THR A 41 1.57 3.41 -10.69
CA THR A 41 0.86 4.62 -11.16
C THR A 41 -0.50 4.79 -10.50
N GLY A 42 -0.96 3.80 -9.72
CA GLY A 42 -2.17 3.88 -8.92
C GLY A 42 -2.00 4.87 -7.77
N ASN A 43 -0.89 4.76 -7.03
CA ASN A 43 -0.44 5.69 -5.99
C ASN A 43 -0.48 7.16 -6.47
N MET A 44 0.04 7.45 -7.66
CA MET A 44 0.08 8.80 -8.22
C MET A 44 -1.34 9.35 -8.45
N LYS A 45 -2.23 8.53 -9.01
CA LYS A 45 -3.62 8.93 -9.29
C LYS A 45 -4.39 9.21 -8.00
N LEU A 46 -4.22 8.35 -7.00
CA LEU A 46 -4.88 8.46 -5.70
C LEU A 46 -4.41 9.70 -4.94
N ALA A 47 -3.09 9.91 -4.82
CA ALA A 47 -2.52 11.09 -4.16
C ALA A 47 -2.92 12.39 -4.86
N LEU A 48 -2.95 12.42 -6.21
CA LEU A 48 -3.41 13.59 -6.97
C LEU A 48 -4.90 13.88 -6.78
N ASN A 49 -5.71 12.88 -6.38
CA ASN A 49 -7.13 13.06 -6.06
C ASN A 49 -7.38 13.28 -4.55
N GLY A 50 -6.33 13.48 -3.76
CA GLY A 50 -6.43 13.82 -2.33
C GLY A 50 -6.55 12.64 -1.38
N ALA A 51 -6.43 11.40 -1.88
CA ALA A 51 -6.27 10.25 -1.00
C ALA A 51 -4.87 10.31 -0.35
N LEU A 52 -4.80 10.15 0.95
CA LEU A 52 -3.53 10.05 1.66
C LEU A 52 -2.96 8.64 1.51
N THR A 53 -1.64 8.51 1.44
CA THR A 53 -1.00 7.22 1.20
C THR A 53 -0.52 6.58 2.50
N ILE A 54 -0.77 5.28 2.64
CA ILE A 54 -0.06 4.40 3.55
C ILE A 54 0.76 3.43 2.70
N ALA A 55 2.07 3.38 2.91
CA ALA A 55 2.98 2.76 1.96
C ALA A 55 4.21 2.12 2.61
N THR A 56 4.72 1.09 1.95
CA THR A 56 6.10 0.63 2.16
C THR A 56 7.09 1.56 1.45
N ARG A 57 8.36 1.50 1.86
CA ARG A 57 9.47 2.26 1.24
C ARG A 57 9.92 1.60 -0.06
N ASP A 58 9.06 1.67 -1.08
CA ASP A 58 9.27 1.00 -2.37
C ASP A 58 8.78 1.84 -3.55
N GLY A 59 9.38 1.62 -4.73
CA GLY A 59 8.99 2.23 -5.99
C GLY A 59 8.78 3.75 -5.92
N ALA A 60 7.70 4.24 -6.56
CA ALA A 60 7.38 5.66 -6.57
C ALA A 60 6.80 6.16 -5.23
N ASN A 61 6.58 5.30 -4.22
CA ASN A 61 6.15 5.77 -2.91
C ASN A 61 7.25 6.60 -2.23
N VAL A 62 8.52 6.28 -2.49
CA VAL A 62 9.67 7.07 -2.02
C VAL A 62 9.64 8.46 -2.65
N GLU A 63 9.49 8.54 -3.98
CA GLU A 63 9.38 9.81 -4.69
C GLU A 63 8.17 10.63 -4.23
N ILE A 64 7.02 9.97 -4.02
CA ILE A 64 5.81 10.64 -3.50
C ILE A 64 6.08 11.18 -2.09
N CYS A 65 6.70 10.39 -1.22
CA CYS A 65 7.08 10.81 0.12
C CYS A 65 7.99 12.05 0.10
N ASP A 66 9.00 12.07 -0.77
CA ASP A 66 9.89 13.23 -0.95
C ASP A 66 9.12 14.47 -1.43
N ALA A 67 8.17 14.29 -2.35
CA ALA A 67 7.37 15.39 -2.89
C ALA A 67 6.36 15.95 -1.89
N VAL A 68 5.59 15.09 -1.22
CA VAL A 68 4.51 15.49 -0.31
C VAL A 68 5.01 15.80 1.09
N GLY A 69 6.19 15.31 1.46
CA GLY A 69 6.81 15.41 2.78
C GLY A 69 6.35 14.31 3.74
N GLU A 70 7.27 13.80 4.57
CA GLU A 70 7.03 12.67 5.49
C GLU A 70 5.86 12.90 6.45
N ASP A 71 5.52 14.15 6.77
CA ASP A 71 4.37 14.49 7.62
C ASP A 71 3.00 14.26 6.95
N ASN A 72 2.97 14.01 5.64
CA ASN A 72 1.74 13.91 4.83
C ASN A 72 1.53 12.52 4.19
N ILE A 73 2.26 11.51 4.65
CA ILE A 73 2.21 10.12 4.19
C ILE A 73 2.60 9.18 5.34
N TRP A 74 2.07 7.96 5.38
CA TRP A 74 2.50 6.95 6.36
C TRP A 74 3.41 5.92 5.70
N MET A 75 4.72 6.06 5.95
CA MET A 75 5.70 5.03 5.54
C MET A 75 5.86 3.99 6.65
N PHE A 76 5.70 2.70 6.33
CA PHE A 76 5.84 1.59 7.27
C PHE A 76 6.68 0.44 6.70
N GLY A 77 6.99 -0.54 7.55
CA GLY A 77 7.66 -1.79 7.17
C GLY A 77 9.17 -1.66 6.97
N GLY A 78 9.79 -2.79 6.64
CA GLY A 78 11.23 -2.88 6.39
C GLY A 78 11.65 -2.29 5.04
N THR A 79 12.88 -1.79 4.96
CA THR A 79 13.52 -1.52 3.66
C THR A 79 13.88 -2.83 2.97
N PHE A 80 14.10 -2.80 1.66
CA PHE A 80 14.54 -3.96 0.90
C PHE A 80 15.77 -4.62 1.53
N GLU A 81 16.80 -3.85 1.89
CA GLU A 81 18.04 -4.36 2.47
C GLU A 81 17.79 -5.04 3.81
N ARG A 82 16.94 -4.45 4.65
CA ARG A 82 16.57 -5.03 5.95
C ARG A 82 15.83 -6.35 5.77
N LEU A 83 14.86 -6.41 4.85
CA LEU A 83 14.10 -7.63 4.59
C LEU A 83 14.98 -8.74 4.00
N GLN A 84 15.91 -8.41 3.10
CA GLN A 84 16.89 -9.37 2.59
C GLN A 84 17.83 -9.88 3.69
N ALA A 85 18.31 -8.98 4.56
CA ALA A 85 19.16 -9.36 5.69
C ALA A 85 18.41 -10.28 6.68
N MET A 86 17.15 -10.00 6.97
CA MET A 86 16.30 -10.87 7.80
C MET A 86 16.15 -12.25 7.17
N ARG A 87 15.85 -12.31 5.86
CA ARG A 87 15.72 -13.58 5.14
C ARG A 87 17.02 -14.39 5.15
N ALA A 88 18.15 -13.74 4.89
CA ALA A 88 19.48 -14.37 4.95
C ALA A 88 19.86 -14.82 6.37
N GLY A 89 19.35 -14.12 7.39
CA GLY A 89 19.55 -14.42 8.81
C GLY A 89 18.68 -15.56 9.36
N GLY A 90 17.91 -16.26 8.52
CA GLY A 90 17.06 -17.37 8.96
C GLY A 90 15.70 -16.91 9.49
N TYR A 91 15.09 -15.92 8.83
CA TYR A 91 13.72 -15.46 9.09
C TYR A 91 12.75 -16.63 9.33
N ASP A 92 12.08 -16.62 10.48
CA ASP A 92 11.05 -17.58 10.84
C ASP A 92 9.69 -16.87 11.06
N PRO A 93 8.74 -16.98 10.12
CA PRO A 93 7.41 -16.38 10.28
C PRO A 93 6.63 -16.98 11.46
N ARG A 94 6.94 -18.21 11.91
CA ARG A 94 6.25 -18.84 13.05
C ARG A 94 6.57 -18.13 14.35
N ALA A 95 7.81 -17.70 14.54
CA ALA A 95 8.21 -16.94 15.73
C ALA A 95 7.38 -15.64 15.87
N ILE A 96 7.10 -14.95 14.76
CA ILE A 96 6.24 -13.75 14.76
C ILE A 96 4.80 -14.11 15.09
N TYR A 97 4.25 -15.14 14.43
CA TYR A 97 2.91 -15.64 14.69
C TYR A 97 2.69 -16.07 16.15
N GLU A 98 3.70 -16.69 16.78
CA GLU A 98 3.63 -17.10 18.18
C GLU A 98 3.75 -15.92 19.15
N GLY A 99 4.53 -14.89 18.78
CA GLY A 99 4.75 -13.68 19.56
C GLY A 99 3.61 -12.67 19.52
N ASN A 100 2.75 -12.69 18.49
CA ASN A 100 1.63 -11.75 18.33
C ASN A 100 0.26 -12.44 18.42
N LEU A 101 -0.46 -12.20 19.53
CA LEU A 101 -1.79 -12.79 19.78
C LEU A 101 -2.86 -12.37 18.76
N GLU A 102 -2.86 -11.11 18.32
CA GLU A 102 -3.85 -10.58 17.37
C GLU A 102 -3.67 -11.22 15.99
N LEU A 103 -2.42 -11.24 15.50
CA LEU A 103 -2.05 -11.91 14.26
C LEU A 103 -2.40 -13.39 14.32
N ARG A 104 -2.07 -14.05 15.43
CA ARG A 104 -2.36 -15.46 15.67
C ARG A 104 -3.84 -15.76 15.55
N ASN A 105 -4.69 -14.94 16.17
CA ASN A 105 -6.14 -15.10 16.13
C ASN A 105 -6.67 -14.89 14.71
N SER A 106 -6.15 -13.91 13.98
CA SER A 106 -6.53 -13.63 12.59
C SER A 106 -6.20 -14.81 11.66
N LEU A 107 -4.99 -15.36 11.76
CA LEU A 107 -4.57 -16.51 10.96
C LEU A 107 -5.30 -17.80 11.36
N ASN A 108 -5.56 -18.02 12.66
CA ASN A 108 -6.37 -19.15 13.11
C ASN A 108 -7.81 -19.08 12.60
N THR A 109 -8.40 -17.87 12.53
CA THR A 109 -9.74 -17.68 11.98
C THR A 109 -9.82 -18.11 10.51
N LEU A 110 -8.77 -17.84 9.72
CA LEU A 110 -8.65 -18.34 8.36
C LEU A 110 -8.51 -19.88 8.33
N ARG A 111 -7.64 -20.44 9.18
CA ARG A 111 -7.37 -21.89 9.25
C ARG A 111 -8.58 -22.71 9.68
N ASP A 112 -9.35 -22.23 10.66
CA ASP A 112 -10.37 -23.01 11.34
C ASP A 112 -11.71 -23.05 10.56
N GLY A 113 -11.75 -22.42 9.38
CA GLY A 113 -12.89 -22.44 8.48
C GLY A 113 -14.04 -21.51 8.89
N TYR A 114 -13.76 -20.48 9.69
CA TYR A 114 -14.77 -19.54 10.19
C TYR A 114 -15.55 -18.86 9.06
N PHE A 115 -14.85 -18.42 8.01
CA PHE A 115 -15.47 -17.71 6.88
C PHE A 115 -16.18 -18.61 5.88
N LEU A 116 -15.83 -19.89 5.83
CA LEU A 116 -16.43 -20.86 4.91
C LEU A 116 -16.62 -22.23 5.59
N PRO A 117 -17.61 -22.37 6.50
CA PRO A 117 -17.76 -23.58 7.31
C PRO A 117 -17.98 -24.87 6.50
N GLN A 118 -18.53 -24.76 5.29
CA GLN A 118 -18.77 -25.86 4.36
C GLN A 118 -17.51 -26.38 3.68
N ASP A 119 -16.44 -25.59 3.64
CA ASP A 119 -15.12 -25.97 3.15
C ASP A 119 -14.06 -25.31 4.04
N ARG A 120 -13.81 -25.94 5.18
CA ARG A 120 -12.84 -25.46 6.16
C ARG A 120 -11.40 -25.42 5.62
N SER A 121 -11.12 -26.10 4.52
CA SER A 121 -9.80 -26.15 3.91
C SER A 121 -9.53 -25.04 2.91
N ALA A 122 -10.55 -24.29 2.50
CA ALA A 122 -10.47 -23.30 1.42
C ALA A 122 -9.36 -22.26 1.61
N PHE A 123 -9.08 -21.84 2.85
CA PHE A 123 -8.07 -20.83 3.16
C PHE A 123 -6.76 -21.41 3.73
N LEU A 124 -6.68 -22.74 3.87
CA LEU A 124 -5.48 -23.41 4.38
C LEU A 124 -4.22 -23.14 3.53
N PRO A 125 -4.30 -23.03 2.19
CA PRO A 125 -3.13 -22.66 1.38
C PRO A 125 -2.56 -21.28 1.73
N ILE A 126 -3.40 -20.28 2.02
CA ILE A 126 -2.96 -18.94 2.41
C ILE A 126 -2.28 -19.00 3.79
N TYR A 127 -2.90 -19.67 4.75
CA TYR A 127 -2.33 -19.87 6.08
C TYR A 127 -0.94 -20.54 6.02
N ARG A 128 -0.80 -21.60 5.21
CA ARG A 128 0.48 -22.30 5.04
C ARG A 128 1.51 -21.41 4.34
N ALA A 129 1.14 -20.71 3.26
CA ALA A 129 2.03 -19.79 2.57
C ALA A 129 2.63 -18.73 3.51
N LEU A 130 1.83 -18.22 4.47
CA LEU A 130 2.27 -17.22 5.45
C LEU A 130 3.08 -17.79 6.63
N LEU A 131 2.93 -19.07 7.01
CA LEU A 131 3.65 -19.65 8.16
C LEU A 131 4.81 -20.58 7.78
N GLU A 132 4.89 -21.00 6.52
CA GLU A 132 5.95 -21.90 6.06
C GLU A 132 7.03 -21.15 5.28
N GLU A 133 6.64 -20.25 4.38
CA GLU A 133 7.59 -19.54 3.51
C GLU A 133 7.60 -18.03 3.75
N ASP A 134 6.41 -17.44 3.90
CA ASP A 134 6.17 -15.99 3.92
C ASP A 134 7.07 -15.25 2.93
N ARG A 135 6.93 -15.64 1.66
CA ARG A 135 7.78 -15.18 0.55
C ARG A 135 7.84 -13.66 0.44
N TYR A 136 6.76 -12.98 0.83
CA TYR A 136 6.60 -11.53 0.73
C TYR A 136 6.75 -10.84 2.09
N MET A 137 7.27 -11.52 3.12
CA MET A 137 7.55 -10.93 4.43
C MET A 137 6.31 -10.25 5.06
N VAL A 138 5.12 -10.76 4.78
CA VAL A 138 3.84 -10.19 5.22
C VAL A 138 3.78 -10.16 6.74
N LEU A 139 4.27 -11.21 7.41
CA LEU A 139 4.25 -11.25 8.87
C LEU A 139 5.32 -10.34 9.48
N ALA A 140 6.45 -10.16 8.78
CA ALA A 140 7.51 -9.25 9.23
C ALA A 140 7.04 -7.78 9.28
N ASP A 141 6.21 -7.36 8.33
CA ASP A 141 5.70 -5.99 8.25
C ASP A 141 4.37 -5.78 9.01
N TYR A 142 3.74 -6.84 9.52
CA TYR A 142 2.39 -6.79 10.11
C TYR A 142 2.28 -5.77 11.26
N ASP A 143 3.17 -5.83 12.26
CA ASP A 143 3.09 -4.94 13.42
C ASP A 143 3.28 -3.48 13.03
N ASP A 144 4.17 -3.22 12.08
CA ASP A 144 4.46 -1.88 11.58
C ASP A 144 3.26 -1.32 10.81
N TYR A 145 2.63 -2.14 9.98
CA TYR A 145 1.40 -1.81 9.27
C TYR A 145 0.26 -1.50 10.23
N MET A 146 0.04 -2.33 11.26
CA MET A 146 -1.02 -2.09 12.25
C MET A 146 -0.81 -0.80 13.03
N ARG A 147 0.44 -0.45 13.38
CA ARG A 147 0.76 0.84 14.01
C ARG A 147 0.51 2.02 13.06
N ALA A 148 0.84 1.88 11.79
CA ALA A 148 0.56 2.90 10.79
C ALA A 148 -0.96 3.11 10.61
N GLN A 149 -1.74 2.04 10.49
CA GLN A 149 -3.21 2.11 10.44
C GLN A 149 -3.82 2.76 11.68
N ALA A 150 -3.31 2.47 12.88
CA ALA A 150 -3.75 3.15 14.10
C ALA A 150 -3.47 4.67 14.08
N SER A 151 -2.34 5.09 13.48
CA SER A 151 -2.00 6.50 13.26
C SER A 151 -2.90 7.16 12.22
N VAL A 152 -3.28 6.43 11.17
CA VAL A 152 -4.29 6.88 10.18
C VAL A 152 -5.61 7.17 10.89
N ASP A 153 -6.10 6.25 11.73
CA ASP A 153 -7.35 6.42 12.48
C ASP A 153 -7.32 7.67 13.39
N GLU A 154 -6.15 7.98 13.97
CA GLU A 154 -5.96 9.19 14.76
C GLU A 154 -6.03 10.46 13.91
N ALA A 155 -5.33 10.49 12.79
CA ALA A 155 -5.34 11.64 11.89
C ALA A 155 -6.70 11.86 11.25
N TYR A 156 -7.43 10.79 10.89
CA TYR A 156 -8.75 10.90 10.26
C TYR A 156 -9.80 11.53 11.18
N ARG A 157 -9.67 11.33 12.49
CA ARG A 157 -10.52 11.99 13.50
C ARG A 157 -10.29 13.51 13.56
N ASP A 158 -9.07 13.97 13.27
CA ASP A 158 -8.77 15.39 13.12
C ASP A 158 -8.99 15.85 11.67
N ARG A 159 -10.21 16.30 11.41
CA ARG A 159 -10.64 16.73 10.06
C ARG A 159 -9.76 17.84 9.48
N GLN A 160 -9.29 18.79 10.28
CA GLN A 160 -8.49 19.90 9.77
C GLN A 160 -7.10 19.40 9.37
N ARG A 161 -6.49 18.57 10.21
CA ARG A 161 -5.21 17.93 9.90
C ARG A 161 -5.33 17.08 8.63
N TRP A 162 -6.34 16.21 8.54
CA TRP A 162 -6.56 15.34 7.39
C TRP A 162 -6.71 16.13 6.08
N GLN A 163 -7.58 17.14 6.07
CA GLN A 163 -7.81 17.99 4.90
C GLN A 163 -6.56 18.75 4.49
N ARG A 164 -5.79 19.25 5.46
CA ARG A 164 -4.52 19.92 5.19
C ARG A 164 -3.53 18.97 4.51
N MET A 165 -3.36 17.76 5.03
CA MET A 165 -2.47 16.75 4.43
C MET A 165 -2.92 16.41 3.00
N ALA A 166 -4.22 16.24 2.77
CA ALA A 166 -4.77 15.89 1.47
C ALA A 166 -4.53 17.01 0.44
N ILE A 167 -4.78 18.27 0.80
CA ILE A 167 -4.51 19.43 -0.06
C ILE A 167 -3.02 19.54 -0.38
N LEU A 168 -2.15 19.30 0.59
CA LEU A 168 -0.70 19.32 0.37
C LEU A 168 -0.23 18.20 -0.55
N ASN A 169 -0.83 17.00 -0.47
CA ASN A 169 -0.60 15.93 -1.44
C ASN A 169 -0.95 16.43 -2.84
N VAL A 170 -2.21 16.84 -3.08
CA VAL A 170 -2.66 17.32 -4.40
C VAL A 170 -1.74 18.43 -4.95
N ALA A 171 -1.41 19.43 -4.13
CA ALA A 171 -0.60 20.57 -4.53
C ALA A 171 0.85 20.20 -4.88
N ARG A 172 1.38 19.10 -4.34
CA ARG A 172 2.79 18.68 -4.51
C ARG A 172 2.98 17.55 -5.51
N MET A 173 1.90 17.02 -6.10
CA MET A 173 1.96 15.92 -7.07
C MET A 173 2.34 16.34 -8.50
N GLY A 174 2.68 17.62 -8.75
CA GLY A 174 3.08 18.12 -10.08
C GLY A 174 4.20 17.32 -10.78
N PRO A 175 5.26 16.86 -10.08
CA PRO A 175 6.33 16.04 -10.69
C PRO A 175 5.86 14.70 -11.28
N PHE A 176 4.66 14.22 -10.92
CA PHE A 176 4.14 12.93 -11.41
C PHE A 176 3.28 13.06 -12.68
N SER A 177 3.27 14.24 -13.31
CA SER A 177 2.58 14.43 -14.58
C SER A 177 3.27 13.66 -15.73
N MET A 178 2.48 12.96 -16.53
CA MET A 178 2.95 12.30 -17.74
C MET A 178 3.53 13.29 -18.75
N ASP A 179 3.07 14.55 -18.77
CA ASP A 179 3.62 15.58 -19.65
C ASP A 179 5.10 15.84 -19.38
N ARG A 180 5.52 15.77 -18.11
CA ARG A 180 6.93 15.91 -17.72
C ARG A 180 7.73 14.75 -18.30
N LEU A 181 7.27 13.52 -18.04
CA LEU A 181 7.93 12.30 -18.49
C LEU A 181 8.09 12.27 -20.02
N VAL A 182 7.03 12.61 -20.76
CA VAL A 182 7.06 12.64 -22.24
C VAL A 182 8.06 13.68 -22.75
N ARG A 183 8.16 14.86 -22.13
CA ARG A 183 9.15 15.89 -22.51
C ARG A 183 10.58 15.44 -22.24
N GLU A 184 10.83 14.79 -21.10
CA GLU A 184 12.14 14.23 -20.76
C GLU A 184 12.56 13.17 -21.78
N TYR A 185 11.69 12.21 -22.08
CA TYR A 185 11.95 11.18 -23.10
C TYR A 185 12.16 11.78 -24.50
N ALA A 186 11.35 12.75 -24.90
CA ALA A 186 11.49 13.40 -26.20
C ALA A 186 12.87 14.05 -26.36
N ARG A 187 13.35 14.74 -25.31
CA ARG A 187 14.64 15.42 -25.32
C ARG A 187 15.83 14.46 -25.21
N GLU A 188 15.76 13.51 -24.29
CA GLU A 188 16.94 12.74 -23.84
C GLU A 188 17.09 11.39 -24.54
N VAL A 189 16.00 10.82 -25.05
CA VAL A 189 16.00 9.49 -25.66
C VAL A 189 15.64 9.55 -27.13
N TRP A 190 14.54 10.23 -27.49
CA TRP A 190 14.04 10.22 -28.87
C TRP A 190 14.70 11.26 -29.77
N GLY A 191 15.28 12.32 -29.21
CA GLY A 191 15.79 13.46 -29.98
C GLY A 191 14.70 14.21 -30.75
N ALA A 192 13.47 14.22 -30.23
CA ALA A 192 12.31 14.81 -30.86
C ALA A 192 12.03 16.22 -30.33
N ALA A 193 11.57 17.11 -31.21
CA ALA A 193 11.10 18.45 -30.88
C ALA A 193 9.60 18.60 -31.19
N PRO A 194 8.87 19.46 -30.46
CA PRO A 194 7.48 19.77 -30.79
C PRO A 194 7.38 20.29 -32.23
N VAL A 195 6.42 19.78 -32.99
CA VAL A 195 6.07 20.32 -34.31
C VAL A 195 5.04 21.43 -34.07
N ALA A 196 5.41 22.67 -34.37
CA ALA A 196 4.47 23.78 -34.33
C ALA A 196 3.42 23.58 -35.42
N THR A 197 2.14 23.57 -35.03
CA THR A 197 0.98 23.71 -35.91
C THR A 197 0.67 25.17 -36.18
#